data_AF-A0A7V1PU11-F1
#
_entry.id   AF-A0A7V1PU11-F1
#
_cell.length_a   1.000
_cell.length_b   1.000
_cell.length_c   1.000
_cell.angle_alpha   90.00
_cell.angle_beta   90.00
_cell.angle_gamma   90.00
#
_symmetry.space_group_name_H-M   'P 1'
#
loop_
_entity.id
_entity.type
_entity.pdbx_description
1 polymer ?
#
loop_
_entity_poly.entity_id
_entity_poly.type
_entity_poly.pdbx_seq_one_letter_code
_entity_poly.pdbx_strand_id
1 'polypeptide(L)'
;AMKEVFNVSDNLFTAVLPVDIVFSNLWLAILLFGAGRHEKIDKWLQADSSAINEVRDKVENFKKQVAHVPRLAEVTIIMALGFGATGLAHLIGDSLAPWIAENYPALARYSLTSSFFWIVVIATTIGLGLSFTRARNMEGAGASTMGSLFLYILVATIGMKMDITAIADTPGLFVIGLVWISFHALLLIAVGKWIKAPFFFLAVGSQANVGGAASAPIVASAFHPALAPVGVLLAVLGYALGTYGAYICGLLMQAVAP
;
A
#
# COMPACT_ATOMS: atom_id res chain seq x y z
N ALA A 1 19.58 0.92 2.67
CA ALA A 1 20.25 0.09 1.65
C ALA A 1 21.03 0.93 0.64
N MET A 2 20.41 1.60 -0.35
CA MET A 2 21.17 2.31 -1.40
C MET A 2 22.04 3.47 -0.89
N LYS A 3 21.57 4.22 0.11
CA LYS A 3 22.37 5.27 0.79
C LYS A 3 23.74 4.74 1.26
N GLU A 4 23.76 3.57 1.88
CA GLU A 4 24.97 2.94 2.41
C GLU A 4 25.86 2.39 1.30
N VAL A 5 25.25 1.70 0.32
CA VAL A 5 25.98 1.12 -0.83
C VAL A 5 26.74 2.20 -1.63
N PHE A 6 26.15 3.38 -1.77
CA PHE A 6 26.72 4.49 -2.53
C PHE A 6 27.35 5.58 -1.66
N ASN A 7 27.47 5.39 -0.34
CA ASN A 7 28.01 6.35 0.62
C ASN A 7 27.48 7.79 0.43
N VAL A 8 26.17 7.92 0.24
CA VAL A 8 25.52 9.22 0.02
C VAL A 8 25.56 10.04 1.32
N SER A 9 25.97 11.31 1.22
CA SER A 9 26.05 12.21 2.38
C SER A 9 24.70 12.35 3.10
N ASP A 10 24.75 12.45 4.44
CA ASP A 10 23.55 12.61 5.27
C ASP A 10 22.78 13.90 4.95
N ASN A 11 23.48 14.97 4.59
CA ASN A 11 22.86 16.24 4.20
C ASN A 11 22.02 16.07 2.94
N LEU A 12 22.55 15.42 1.89
CA LEU A 12 21.81 15.18 0.66
C LEU A 12 20.62 14.24 0.89
N PHE A 13 20.82 13.17 1.67
CA PHE A 13 19.76 12.23 2.00
C PHE A 13 18.60 12.92 2.75
N THR A 14 18.94 13.75 3.74
CA THR A 14 17.95 14.51 4.53
C THR A 14 17.21 15.54 3.68
N ALA A 15 17.87 16.17 2.71
CA ALA A 15 17.25 17.12 1.80
C ALA A 15 16.27 16.48 0.80
N VAL A 16 16.50 15.23 0.38
CA VAL A 16 15.63 14.51 -0.57
C VAL A 16 14.42 13.86 0.14
N LEU A 17 14.53 13.55 1.43
CA LEU A 17 13.47 12.87 2.18
C LEU A 17 12.11 13.61 2.15
N PRO A 18 12.02 14.93 2.35
CA PRO A 18 10.75 15.65 2.23
C PRO A 18 10.14 15.56 0.83
N VAL A 19 10.97 15.58 -0.21
CA VAL A 19 10.53 15.47 -1.61
C VAL A 19 9.82 14.14 -1.84
N ASP A 20 10.44 13.04 -1.40
CA ASP A 20 9.86 11.71 -1.49
C ASP A 20 8.53 11.60 -0.74
N ILE A 21 8.49 12.06 0.51
CA ILE A 21 7.28 12.02 1.35
C ILE A 21 6.13 12.79 0.70
N VAL A 22 6.39 14.00 0.19
CA VAL A 22 5.35 14.83 -0.43
C VAL A 22 4.82 14.19 -1.71
N PHE A 23 5.70 13.78 -2.64
CA PHE A 23 5.25 13.18 -3.90
C PHE A 23 4.59 11.81 -3.72
N SER A 24 5.09 10.99 -2.79
CA SER A 24 4.49 9.70 -2.47
C SER A 24 3.07 9.85 -1.91
N ASN A 25 2.86 10.79 -0.99
CA ASN A 25 1.54 11.08 -0.42
C ASN A 25 0.60 11.77 -1.43
N LEU A 26 1.11 12.69 -2.26
CA LEU A 26 0.32 13.30 -3.32
C LEU A 26 -0.13 12.24 -4.34
N TRP A 27 0.79 11.36 -4.73
CA TRP A 27 0.48 10.25 -5.63
C TRP A 27 -0.52 9.27 -5.02
N LEU A 28 -0.40 8.98 -3.72
CA LEU A 28 -1.37 8.18 -2.98
C LEU A 28 -2.77 8.80 -3.06
N ALA A 29 -2.89 10.11 -2.83
CA ALA A 29 -4.16 10.82 -2.92
C ALA A 29 -4.77 10.72 -4.32
N ILE A 30 -3.97 10.90 -5.38
CA ILE A 30 -4.40 10.76 -6.78
C ILE A 30 -4.93 9.34 -7.04
N LEU A 31 -4.22 8.31 -6.57
CA LEU A 31 -4.63 6.92 -6.79
C LEU A 31 -5.87 6.53 -6.00
N LEU A 32 -6.03 7.00 -4.76
CA LEU A 32 -7.25 6.78 -3.98
C LEU A 32 -8.46 7.49 -4.62
N PHE A 33 -8.28 8.70 -5.13
CA PHE A 33 -9.30 9.39 -5.89
C PHE A 33 -9.69 8.63 -7.17
N GLY A 34 -8.70 8.03 -7.84
CA GLY A 34 -8.89 7.16 -9.00
C GLY A 34 -9.59 5.85 -8.66
N ALA A 35 -9.30 5.24 -7.51
CA ALA A 35 -9.88 3.95 -7.08
C ALA A 35 -11.41 4.05 -6.96
N GLY A 36 -11.93 5.17 -6.42
CA GLY A 36 -13.37 5.45 -6.39
C GLY A 36 -14.02 5.67 -7.76
N ARG A 37 -13.24 5.79 -8.84
CA ARG A 37 -13.70 5.97 -10.24
C ARG A 37 -13.11 4.92 -11.18
N HIS A 38 -12.65 3.79 -10.65
CA HIS A 38 -11.91 2.79 -11.41
C HIS A 38 -12.64 2.32 -12.66
N GLU A 39 -13.96 2.12 -12.63
CA GLU A 39 -14.73 1.68 -13.81
C GLU A 39 -14.59 2.63 -15.02
N LYS A 40 -14.52 3.94 -14.77
CA LYS A 40 -14.32 4.94 -15.84
C LYS A 40 -12.90 4.88 -16.39
N ILE A 41 -11.92 4.67 -15.50
CA ILE A 41 -10.50 4.58 -15.87
C ILE A 41 -10.24 3.28 -16.63
N ASP A 42 -10.78 2.16 -16.17
CA ASP A 42 -10.69 0.85 -16.82
C ASP A 42 -11.30 0.89 -18.23
N LYS A 43 -12.45 1.56 -18.40
CA LYS A 43 -13.04 1.77 -19.72
C LYS A 43 -12.14 2.58 -20.66
N TRP A 44 -11.45 3.59 -20.13
CA TRP A 44 -10.48 4.39 -20.90
C TRP A 44 -9.19 3.61 -21.23
N LEU A 45 -8.75 2.76 -20.31
CA LEU A 45 -7.64 1.82 -20.50
C LEU A 45 -7.98 0.64 -21.41
N GLN A 46 -9.27 0.45 -21.74
CA GLN A 46 -9.80 -0.74 -22.42
C GLN A 46 -9.42 -2.04 -21.68
N ALA A 47 -9.42 -1.97 -20.35
CA ALA A 47 -8.89 -3.01 -19.49
C ALA A 47 -9.81 -4.23 -19.39
N ASP A 48 -9.21 -5.40 -19.21
CA ASP A 48 -9.94 -6.61 -18.79
C ASP A 48 -9.95 -6.75 -17.27
N SER A 49 -11.01 -6.25 -16.64
CA SER A 49 -11.20 -6.30 -15.18
C SER A 49 -11.92 -7.57 -14.68
N SER A 50 -12.09 -8.59 -15.53
CA SER A 50 -12.85 -9.81 -15.22
C SER A 50 -12.42 -10.49 -13.92
N ALA A 51 -11.12 -10.73 -13.74
CA ALA A 51 -10.59 -11.41 -12.55
C ALA A 51 -10.83 -10.63 -11.24
N ILE A 52 -10.75 -9.29 -11.30
CA ILE A 52 -11.01 -8.44 -10.13
C ILE A 52 -12.51 -8.41 -9.83
N ASN A 53 -13.34 -8.29 -10.87
CA ASN A 53 -14.79 -8.31 -10.75
C ASN A 53 -15.29 -9.64 -10.17
N GLU A 54 -14.73 -10.78 -10.58
CA GLU A 54 -15.13 -12.08 -10.04
C GLU A 54 -14.92 -12.16 -8.52
N VAL A 55 -13.76 -11.72 -8.03
CA VAL A 55 -13.46 -11.69 -6.59
C VAL A 55 -14.40 -10.72 -5.86
N ARG A 56 -14.61 -9.52 -6.42
CA ARG A 56 -15.51 -8.51 -5.85
C ARG A 56 -16.95 -9.03 -5.77
N ASP A 57 -17.47 -9.54 -6.88
CA ASP A 57 -18.85 -9.99 -7.02
C ASP A 57 -19.13 -11.19 -6.11
N LYS A 58 -18.15 -12.09 -5.93
CA LYS A 58 -18.26 -13.19 -4.96
C LYS A 58 -18.44 -12.69 -3.53
N VAL A 59 -17.69 -11.66 -3.14
CA VAL A 59 -17.80 -11.06 -1.80
C VAL A 59 -19.11 -10.26 -1.66
N GLU A 60 -19.50 -9.48 -2.67
CA GLU A 60 -20.76 -8.74 -2.66
C GLU A 60 -21.99 -9.65 -2.61
N ASN A 61 -21.99 -10.74 -3.37
CA ASN A 61 -23.08 -11.71 -3.36
C ASN A 61 -23.20 -12.38 -2.00
N PHE A 62 -22.07 -12.75 -1.38
CA PHE A 62 -22.08 -13.25 0.00
C PHE A 62 -22.66 -12.21 0.96
N LYS A 63 -22.21 -10.95 0.88
CA LYS A 63 -22.73 -9.85 1.70
C LYS A 63 -24.23 -9.67 1.56
N LYS A 64 -24.76 -9.68 0.33
CA LYS A 64 -26.21 -9.58 0.06
C LYS A 64 -26.99 -10.72 0.70
N GLN A 65 -26.44 -11.93 0.75
CA GLN A 65 -27.10 -13.08 1.37
C GLN A 65 -27.16 -13.00 2.91
N VAL A 66 -26.18 -12.36 3.54
CA VAL A 66 -26.08 -12.30 5.02
C VAL A 66 -26.50 -10.95 5.61
N ALA A 67 -26.76 -9.94 4.78
CA ALA A 67 -27.04 -8.57 5.22
C ALA A 67 -28.29 -8.47 6.12
N HIS A 68 -28.14 -7.79 7.25
CA HIS A 68 -29.22 -7.48 8.18
C HIS A 68 -28.92 -6.19 8.95
N VAL A 69 -29.90 -5.67 9.69
CA VAL A 69 -29.70 -4.50 10.56
C VAL A 69 -28.83 -4.93 11.75
N PRO A 70 -27.64 -4.34 11.95
CA PRO A 70 -26.73 -4.78 13.00
C PRO A 70 -27.24 -4.41 14.39
N ARG A 71 -27.12 -5.33 15.34
CA ARG A 71 -27.36 -5.05 16.77
C ARG A 71 -26.10 -4.49 17.41
N LEU A 72 -26.26 -3.75 18.51
CA LEU A 72 -25.13 -3.20 19.26
C LEU A 72 -24.10 -4.28 19.62
N ALA A 73 -24.55 -5.47 20.03
CA ALA A 73 -23.67 -6.59 20.35
C ALA A 73 -22.79 -7.03 19.16
N GLU A 74 -23.34 -7.06 17.94
CA GLU A 74 -22.60 -7.46 16.73
C GLU A 74 -21.57 -6.40 16.34
N VAL A 75 -21.93 -5.11 16.47
CA VAL A 75 -20.97 -4.01 16.29
C VAL A 75 -19.84 -4.08 17.31
N THR A 76 -20.16 -4.34 18.59
CA THR A 76 -19.16 -4.51 19.64
C THR A 76 -18.25 -5.71 19.36
N ILE A 77 -18.79 -6.83 18.88
CA ILE A 77 -17.99 -8.01 18.49
C ILE A 77 -17.08 -7.69 17.32
N ILE A 78 -17.57 -6.99 16.28
CA ILE A 78 -16.75 -6.55 15.15
C ILE A 78 -15.56 -5.71 15.65
N MET A 79 -15.83 -4.76 16.53
CA MET A 79 -14.80 -3.90 17.12
C MET A 79 -13.82 -4.70 17.98
N ALA A 80 -14.30 -5.60 18.83
CA ALA A 80 -13.48 -6.46 19.66
C ALA A 80 -12.58 -7.38 18.84
N LEU A 81 -13.10 -7.98 17.76
CA LEU A 81 -12.32 -8.80 16.85
C LEU A 81 -11.30 -7.96 16.07
N GLY A 82 -11.70 -6.79 15.56
CA GLY A 82 -10.81 -5.89 14.83
C GLY A 82 -9.66 -5.37 15.68
N PHE A 83 -9.95 -4.78 16.83
CA PHE A 83 -8.92 -4.29 17.75
C PHE A 83 -8.14 -5.42 18.42
N GLY A 84 -8.79 -6.53 18.77
CA GLY A 84 -8.13 -7.70 19.34
C GLY A 84 -7.13 -8.33 18.38
N ALA A 85 -7.52 -8.54 17.11
CA ALA A 85 -6.62 -9.02 16.08
C ALA A 85 -5.47 -8.05 15.80
N THR A 86 -5.76 -6.74 15.77
CA THR A 86 -4.74 -5.69 15.59
C THR A 86 -3.76 -5.66 16.77
N GLY A 87 -4.25 -5.75 18.00
CA GLY A 87 -3.43 -5.80 19.20
C GLY A 87 -2.52 -7.02 19.21
N LEU A 88 -3.05 -8.20 18.87
CA LEU A 88 -2.24 -9.42 18.74
C LEU A 88 -1.20 -9.30 17.61
N ALA A 89 -1.57 -8.69 16.49
CA ALA A 89 -0.66 -8.45 15.38
C ALA A 89 0.47 -7.49 15.77
N HIS A 90 0.20 -6.47 16.58
CA HIS A 90 1.23 -5.61 17.17
C HIS A 90 2.14 -6.36 18.13
N LEU A 91 1.59 -7.12 19.09
CA LEU A 91 2.39 -7.88 20.05
C LEU A 91 3.40 -8.81 19.36
N ILE A 92 2.96 -9.50 18.30
CA ILE A 92 3.82 -10.40 17.55
C ILE A 92 4.74 -9.61 16.60
N GLY A 93 4.19 -8.68 15.81
CA GLY A 93 4.95 -7.93 14.81
C GLY A 93 6.06 -7.05 15.40
N ASP A 94 5.79 -6.40 16.52
CA ASP A 94 6.75 -5.53 17.22
C ASP A 94 7.86 -6.34 17.93
N SER A 95 7.64 -7.63 18.19
CA SER A 95 8.66 -8.53 18.72
C SER A 95 9.43 -9.26 17.60
N LEU A 96 8.73 -9.67 16.55
CA LEU A 96 9.27 -10.48 15.46
C LEU A 96 10.18 -9.66 14.54
N ALA A 97 9.78 -8.43 14.19
CA ALA A 97 10.56 -7.61 13.27
C ALA A 97 11.96 -7.25 13.81
N PRO A 98 12.14 -6.82 15.08
CA PRO A 98 13.48 -6.63 15.65
C PRO A 98 14.29 -7.92 15.74
N TRP A 99 13.66 -9.04 16.11
CA TRP A 99 14.32 -10.34 16.15
C TRP A 99 14.87 -10.75 14.77
N ILE A 100 14.11 -10.53 13.70
CA ILE A 100 14.56 -10.74 12.32
C ILE A 100 15.69 -9.77 11.96
N ALA A 101 15.60 -8.50 12.37
CA ALA A 101 16.63 -7.51 12.08
C ALA A 101 17.98 -7.87 12.72
N GLU A 102 17.97 -8.41 13.95
CA GLU A 102 19.19 -8.83 14.66
C GLU A 102 19.78 -10.12 14.12
N ASN A 103 18.95 -11.14 13.87
CA ASN A 103 19.42 -12.48 13.50
C ASN A 103 19.62 -12.66 11.99
N TYR A 104 18.85 -11.92 11.18
CA TYR A 104 18.83 -12.04 9.72
C TYR A 104 18.81 -10.65 9.04
N PRO A 105 19.83 -9.80 9.26
CA PRO A 105 19.88 -8.44 8.71
C PRO A 105 19.82 -8.41 7.18
N ALA A 106 20.25 -9.50 6.53
CA ALA A 106 20.14 -9.69 5.08
C ALA A 106 18.68 -9.58 4.56
N LEU A 107 17.67 -9.85 5.40
CA LEU A 107 16.26 -9.81 5.01
C LEU A 107 15.66 -8.39 5.01
N ALA A 108 16.39 -7.39 5.49
CA ALA A 108 15.97 -5.98 5.40
C ALA A 108 15.73 -5.53 3.95
N ARG A 109 16.44 -6.13 2.99
CA ARG A 109 16.27 -5.88 1.54
C ARG A 109 14.90 -6.31 0.99
N TYR A 110 14.13 -7.09 1.76
CA TYR A 110 12.80 -7.57 1.39
C TYR A 110 11.69 -6.97 2.26
N SER A 111 11.98 -5.90 3.02
CA SER A 111 11.06 -5.31 4.01
C SER A 111 10.59 -6.25 5.12
N LEU A 112 11.25 -7.40 5.33
CA LEU A 112 10.91 -8.37 6.37
C LEU A 112 11.33 -7.93 7.78
N THR A 113 12.10 -6.85 7.90
CA THR A 113 12.42 -6.19 9.17
C THR A 113 11.43 -5.08 9.53
N SER A 114 10.37 -4.88 8.73
CA SER A 114 9.33 -3.89 9.01
C SER A 114 8.28 -4.47 9.97
N SER A 115 8.07 -3.83 11.13
CA SER A 115 6.98 -4.20 12.03
C SER A 115 5.62 -4.08 11.35
N PHE A 116 5.41 -3.03 10.53
CA PHE A 116 4.16 -2.82 9.79
C PHE A 116 3.86 -3.98 8.85
N PHE A 117 4.87 -4.49 8.13
CA PHE A 117 4.69 -5.65 7.25
C PHE A 117 4.11 -6.85 8.03
N TRP A 118 4.73 -7.19 9.17
CA TRP A 118 4.27 -8.32 9.99
C TRP A 118 2.91 -8.06 10.64
N ILE A 119 2.62 -6.83 11.06
CA ILE A 119 1.30 -6.46 11.58
C ILE A 119 0.22 -6.75 10.54
N VAL A 120 0.40 -6.31 9.29
CA VAL A 120 -0.60 -6.56 8.24
C VAL A 120 -0.69 -8.05 7.89
N VAL A 121 0.44 -8.76 7.78
CA VAL A 121 0.45 -10.20 7.50
C VAL A 121 -0.30 -10.98 8.58
N ILE A 122 -0.04 -10.69 9.85
CA ILE A 122 -0.64 -11.40 10.98
C ILE A 122 -2.11 -11.04 11.12
N ALA A 123 -2.47 -9.75 11.07
CA ALA A 123 -3.86 -9.31 11.12
C ALA A 123 -4.69 -9.92 9.99
N THR A 124 -4.12 -9.99 8.79
CA THR A 124 -4.75 -10.66 7.63
C THR A 124 -4.88 -12.15 7.86
N THR A 125 -3.85 -12.82 8.39
CA THR A 125 -3.87 -14.25 8.67
C THR A 125 -4.93 -14.60 9.70
N ILE A 126 -5.07 -13.77 10.74
CA ILE A 126 -6.14 -13.89 11.74
C ILE A 126 -7.50 -13.70 11.06
N GLY A 127 -7.66 -12.64 10.25
CA GLY A 127 -8.91 -12.37 9.52
C GLY A 127 -9.31 -13.52 8.59
N LEU A 128 -8.34 -14.08 7.85
CA LEU A 128 -8.53 -15.24 6.98
C LEU A 128 -8.88 -16.47 7.81
N GLY A 129 -8.19 -16.73 8.92
CA GLY A 129 -8.52 -17.80 9.86
C GLY A 129 -9.97 -17.68 10.37
N LEU A 130 -10.36 -16.48 10.80
CA LEU A 130 -11.72 -16.17 11.26
C LEU A 130 -12.76 -16.35 10.14
N SER A 131 -12.39 -16.15 8.87
CA SER A 131 -13.29 -16.34 7.72
C SER A 131 -13.74 -17.80 7.54
N PHE A 132 -12.96 -18.77 8.03
CA PHE A 132 -13.35 -20.18 8.07
C PHE A 132 -14.29 -20.53 9.24
N THR A 133 -14.50 -19.59 10.17
CA THR A 133 -15.34 -19.77 11.35
C THR A 133 -16.67 -19.05 11.20
N ARG A 134 -17.54 -19.15 12.22
CA ARG A 134 -18.82 -18.42 12.28
C ARG A 134 -18.64 -16.88 12.28
N ALA A 135 -17.44 -16.38 12.56
CA ALA A 135 -17.14 -14.95 12.53
C ALA A 135 -17.36 -14.32 11.13
N ARG A 136 -17.30 -15.10 10.05
CA ARG A 136 -17.62 -14.60 8.69
C ARG A 136 -19.01 -13.99 8.55
N ASN A 137 -19.97 -14.40 9.39
CA ASN A 137 -21.34 -13.89 9.36
C ASN A 137 -21.44 -12.44 9.84
N MET A 138 -20.41 -11.94 10.53
CA MET A 138 -20.31 -10.53 10.93
C MET A 138 -20.19 -9.58 9.72
N GLU A 139 -19.87 -10.09 8.53
CA GLU A 139 -19.96 -9.30 7.30
C GLU A 139 -21.40 -8.80 7.06
N GLY A 140 -22.41 -9.60 7.43
CA GLY A 140 -23.82 -9.22 7.35
C GLY A 140 -24.20 -8.07 8.28
N ALA A 141 -23.48 -7.92 9.40
CA ALA A 141 -23.61 -6.81 10.34
C ALA A 141 -22.73 -5.60 9.98
N GLY A 142 -22.02 -5.65 8.85
CA GLY A 142 -21.26 -4.51 8.32
C GLY A 142 -19.78 -4.46 8.73
N ALA A 143 -19.14 -5.61 8.98
CA ALA A 143 -17.70 -5.67 9.29
C ALA A 143 -16.82 -4.93 8.26
N SER A 144 -17.00 -5.18 6.96
CA SER A 144 -16.27 -4.46 5.91
C SER A 144 -16.59 -2.96 5.87
N THR A 145 -17.83 -2.57 6.15
CA THR A 145 -18.22 -1.14 6.21
C THR A 145 -17.48 -0.42 7.34
N MET A 146 -17.34 -1.06 8.51
CA MET A 146 -16.53 -0.53 9.62
C MET A 146 -15.04 -0.47 9.24
N GLY A 147 -14.53 -1.48 8.54
CA GLY A 147 -13.18 -1.45 7.98
C GLY A 147 -12.94 -0.25 7.05
N SER A 148 -13.90 0.07 6.18
CA SER A 148 -13.84 1.26 5.31
C SER A 148 -13.82 2.58 6.09
N LEU A 149 -14.52 2.66 7.23
CA LEU A 149 -14.43 3.84 8.11
C LEU A 149 -13.00 4.04 8.63
N PHE A 150 -12.37 2.97 9.13
CA PHE A 150 -10.98 3.04 9.58
C PHE A 150 -10.01 3.35 8.44
N LEU A 151 -10.27 2.83 7.24
CA LEU A 151 -9.51 3.18 6.04
C LEU A 151 -9.57 4.69 5.78
N TYR A 152 -10.73 5.33 5.87
CA TYR A 152 -10.86 6.78 5.69
C TYR A 152 -10.18 7.58 6.79
N ILE A 153 -10.25 7.14 8.05
CA ILE A 153 -9.51 7.77 9.16
C ILE A 153 -7.99 7.67 8.91
N LEU A 154 -7.51 6.53 8.44
CA LEU A 154 -6.10 6.31 8.09
C LEU A 154 -5.67 7.25 6.95
N VAL A 155 -6.46 7.34 5.89
CA VAL A 155 -6.20 8.25 4.76
C VAL A 155 -6.13 9.71 5.23
N ALA A 156 -7.07 10.14 6.08
CA ALA A 156 -7.05 11.48 6.66
C ALA A 156 -5.79 11.73 7.50
N THR A 157 -5.37 10.74 8.29
CA THR A 157 -4.17 10.83 9.13
C THR A 157 -2.90 10.93 8.31
N ILE A 158 -2.80 10.18 7.21
CA ILE A 158 -1.66 10.26 6.27
C ILE A 158 -1.59 11.65 5.64
N GLY A 159 -2.73 12.20 5.19
CA GLY A 159 -2.79 13.55 4.62
C GLY A 159 -2.29 14.63 5.59
N MET A 160 -2.61 14.51 6.88
CA MET A 160 -2.16 15.46 7.91
C MET A 160 -0.66 15.42 8.20
N LYS A 161 0.05 14.35 7.83
CA LYS A 161 1.51 14.23 8.02
C LYS A 161 2.33 14.92 6.93
N MET A 162 1.68 15.41 5.87
CA MET A 162 2.37 16.07 4.76
C MET A 162 2.79 17.50 5.16
N ASP A 163 4.08 17.79 5.05
CA ASP A 163 4.60 19.15 5.20
C ASP A 163 4.90 19.77 3.83
N ILE A 164 4.02 20.67 3.40
CA ILE A 164 4.12 21.38 2.11
C ILE A 164 5.12 22.55 2.20
N THR A 165 5.47 23.00 3.41
CA THR A 165 6.38 24.14 3.59
C THR A 165 7.83 23.78 3.23
N ALA A 166 8.20 22.51 3.32
CA ALA A 166 9.49 21.97 2.90
C ALA A 166 9.83 22.24 1.41
N ILE A 167 8.83 22.55 0.57
CA ILE A 167 9.04 22.95 -0.83
C ILE A 167 9.87 24.23 -0.94
N ALA A 168 9.69 25.16 0.00
CA ALA A 168 10.37 26.46 -0.02
C ALA A 168 11.88 26.32 0.22
N ASP A 169 12.31 25.30 0.96
CA ASP A 169 13.70 25.12 1.35
C ASP A 169 14.57 24.54 0.23
N THR A 170 13.99 23.70 -0.64
CA THR A 170 14.72 22.99 -1.70
C THR A 170 13.97 22.90 -3.04
N PRO A 171 13.57 24.04 -3.64
CA PRO A 171 12.69 24.06 -4.81
C PRO A 171 13.25 23.28 -6.01
N GLY A 172 14.57 23.25 -6.19
CA GLY A 172 15.23 22.48 -7.25
C GLY A 172 15.01 20.97 -7.14
N LEU A 173 15.08 20.41 -5.92
CA LEU A 173 14.84 18.98 -5.70
C LEU A 173 13.37 18.60 -5.93
N PHE A 174 12.44 19.51 -5.61
CA PHE A 174 11.02 19.31 -5.89
C PHE A 174 10.70 19.24 -7.38
N VAL A 175 11.36 20.05 -8.21
CA VAL A 175 11.21 19.95 -9.68
C VAL A 175 11.68 18.58 -10.18
N ILE A 176 12.80 18.08 -9.67
CA ILE A 176 13.30 16.75 -10.02
C ILE A 176 12.30 15.67 -9.59
N GLY A 177 11.77 15.76 -8.37
CA GLY A 177 10.73 14.85 -7.88
C GLY A 177 9.47 14.87 -8.74
N LEU A 178 9.04 16.05 -9.19
CA LEU A 178 7.88 16.20 -10.07
C LEU A 178 8.12 15.52 -11.43
N VAL A 179 9.28 15.74 -12.04
CA VAL A 179 9.66 15.10 -13.30
C VAL A 179 9.68 13.59 -13.13
N TRP A 180 10.25 13.11 -12.03
CA TRP A 180 10.35 11.68 -11.72
C TRP A 180 8.98 11.01 -11.59
N ILE A 181 8.10 11.55 -10.74
CA ILE A 181 6.76 10.96 -10.54
C ILE A 181 5.91 11.08 -11.80
N SER A 182 6.09 12.14 -12.60
CA SER A 182 5.39 12.31 -13.87
C SER A 182 5.85 11.27 -14.89
N PHE A 183 7.15 11.04 -15.02
CA PHE A 183 7.68 9.99 -15.89
C PHE A 183 7.19 8.60 -15.47
N HIS A 184 7.25 8.31 -14.17
CA HIS A 184 6.72 7.08 -13.58
C HIS A 184 5.23 6.88 -13.91
N ALA A 185 4.40 7.90 -13.68
CA ALA A 185 2.97 7.87 -13.97
C ALA A 185 2.67 7.65 -15.45
N LEU A 186 3.35 8.41 -16.33
CA LEU A 186 3.16 8.32 -17.78
C LEU A 186 3.58 6.95 -18.31
N LEU A 187 4.71 6.40 -17.84
CA LEU A 187 5.18 5.09 -18.23
C LEU A 187 4.19 3.99 -17.82
N LEU A 188 3.72 4.02 -16.57
CA LEU A 188 2.75 3.04 -16.10
C LEU A 188 1.42 3.14 -16.84
N ILE A 189 0.94 4.35 -17.14
CA ILE A 189 -0.29 4.54 -17.93
C ILE A 189 -0.10 4.02 -19.36
N ALA A 190 1.04 4.31 -19.99
CA ALA A 190 1.35 3.84 -21.33
C ALA A 190 1.42 2.32 -21.41
N VAL A 191 2.17 1.70 -20.49
CA VAL A 191 2.28 0.23 -20.39
C VAL A 191 0.93 -0.38 -20.06
N GLY A 192 0.22 0.16 -19.06
CA GLY A 192 -1.11 -0.34 -18.66
C GLY A 192 -2.11 -0.29 -19.79
N LYS A 193 -2.08 0.76 -20.62
CA LYS A 193 -2.91 0.86 -21.82
C LYS A 193 -2.48 -0.12 -22.91
N TRP A 194 -1.19 -0.36 -23.07
CA TRP A 194 -0.68 -1.31 -24.06
C TRP A 194 -1.08 -2.75 -23.74
N ILE A 195 -0.97 -3.17 -22.48
CA ILE A 195 -1.33 -4.52 -22.05
C ILE A 195 -2.79 -4.65 -21.62
N LYS A 196 -3.57 -3.56 -21.69
CA LYS A 196 -4.98 -3.51 -21.24
C LYS A 196 -5.15 -3.95 -19.78
N ALA A 197 -4.22 -3.51 -18.92
CA ALA A 197 -4.26 -3.84 -17.50
C ALA A 197 -5.32 -3.01 -16.75
N PRO A 198 -6.08 -3.63 -15.83
CA PRO A 198 -6.94 -2.92 -14.88
C PRO A 198 -6.19 -1.85 -14.08
N PHE A 199 -6.88 -0.75 -13.81
CA PHE A 199 -6.39 0.34 -12.98
C PHE A 199 -6.00 -0.16 -11.57
N PHE A 200 -6.63 -1.21 -11.06
CA PHE A 200 -6.24 -1.87 -9.82
C PHE A 200 -4.74 -2.23 -9.80
N PHE A 201 -4.24 -2.96 -10.81
CA PHE A 201 -2.84 -3.37 -10.85
C PHE A 201 -1.90 -2.18 -11.04
N LEU A 202 -2.31 -1.20 -11.84
CA LEU A 202 -1.55 0.03 -12.03
C LEU A 202 -1.42 0.81 -10.72
N ALA A 203 -2.52 1.01 -10.00
CA ALA A 203 -2.56 1.78 -8.77
C ALA A 203 -1.80 1.09 -7.62
N VAL A 204 -2.12 -0.18 -7.36
CA VAL A 204 -1.51 -0.95 -6.27
C VAL A 204 -0.03 -1.23 -6.57
N GLY A 205 0.28 -1.64 -7.80
CA GLY A 205 1.66 -1.87 -8.25
C GLY A 205 2.48 -0.58 -8.24
N SER A 206 1.91 0.55 -8.66
CA SER A 206 2.59 1.83 -8.54
C SER A 206 2.90 2.20 -7.09
N GLN A 207 1.94 2.03 -6.18
CA GLN A 207 2.14 2.39 -4.76
C GLN A 207 3.08 1.45 -4.06
N ALA A 208 3.12 0.17 -4.44
CA ALA A 208 4.14 -0.76 -4.01
C ALA A 208 5.57 -0.27 -4.30
N ASN A 209 5.76 0.48 -5.40
CA ASN A 209 7.07 1.02 -5.78
C ASN A 209 7.37 2.41 -5.18
N VAL A 210 6.36 3.30 -5.10
CA VAL A 210 6.57 4.70 -4.67
C VAL A 210 6.33 4.89 -3.16
N GLY A 211 5.33 4.21 -2.59
CA GLY A 211 4.95 4.36 -1.18
C GLY A 211 5.23 3.11 -0.33
N GLY A 212 5.64 2.01 -0.95
CA GLY A 212 6.12 0.80 -0.28
C GLY A 212 5.05 0.01 0.47
N ALA A 213 5.51 -0.81 1.42
CA ALA A 213 4.68 -1.74 2.18
C ALA A 213 3.62 -1.07 3.05
N ALA A 214 3.80 0.21 3.40
CA ALA A 214 2.87 0.95 4.24
C ALA A 214 1.59 1.36 3.50
N SER A 215 1.70 1.76 2.23
CA SER A 215 0.62 2.46 1.50
C SER A 215 -0.02 1.63 0.38
N ALA A 216 0.70 0.66 -0.19
CA ALA A 216 0.12 -0.25 -1.20
C ALA A 216 -1.12 -1.02 -0.70
N PRO A 217 -1.15 -1.55 0.54
CA PRO A 217 -2.34 -2.23 1.07
C PRO A 217 -3.54 -1.28 1.24
N ILE A 218 -3.27 0.01 1.51
CA ILE A 218 -4.28 1.06 1.67
C ILE A 218 -4.96 1.30 0.32
N VAL A 219 -4.16 1.45 -0.76
CA VAL A 219 -4.70 1.60 -2.12
C VAL A 219 -5.50 0.38 -2.53
N ALA A 220 -5.00 -0.83 -2.27
CA ALA A 220 -5.74 -2.05 -2.58
C ALA A 220 -7.08 -2.11 -1.82
N SER A 221 -7.08 -1.74 -0.53
CA SER A 221 -8.29 -1.70 0.31
C SER A 221 -9.32 -0.68 -0.17
N ALA A 222 -8.90 0.37 -0.87
CA ALA A 222 -9.80 1.37 -1.45
C ALA A 222 -10.61 0.83 -2.64
N PHE A 223 -10.12 -0.21 -3.32
CA PHE A 223 -10.93 -0.96 -4.29
C PHE A 223 -11.87 -1.93 -3.58
N HIS A 224 -11.32 -2.70 -2.62
CA HIS A 224 -12.11 -3.54 -1.74
C HIS A 224 -11.24 -3.97 -0.53
N PRO A 225 -11.75 -3.94 0.73
CA PRO A 225 -10.95 -4.30 1.91
C PRO A 225 -10.28 -5.68 1.83
N ALA A 226 -10.94 -6.65 1.20
CA ALA A 226 -10.40 -8.00 0.98
C ALA A 226 -9.16 -8.04 0.06
N LEU A 227 -8.82 -6.96 -0.66
CA LEU A 227 -7.66 -6.88 -1.56
C LEU A 227 -6.40 -6.33 -0.87
N ALA A 228 -6.49 -5.86 0.38
CA ALA A 228 -5.33 -5.42 1.17
C ALA A 228 -4.12 -6.39 1.11
N PRO A 229 -4.30 -7.72 1.21
CA PRO A 229 -3.18 -8.68 1.22
C PRO A 229 -2.42 -8.70 -0.11
N VAL A 230 -3.13 -8.52 -1.22
CA VAL A 230 -2.53 -8.41 -2.55
C VAL A 230 -1.60 -7.20 -2.61
N GLY A 231 -2.00 -6.07 -2.02
CA GLY A 231 -1.15 -4.88 -1.90
C GLY A 231 0.13 -5.12 -1.09
N VAL A 232 0.06 -5.88 -0.01
CA VAL A 232 1.25 -6.23 0.80
C VAL A 232 2.23 -7.08 -0.02
N LEU A 233 1.73 -8.12 -0.69
CA LEU A 233 2.58 -9.01 -1.48
C LEU A 233 3.23 -8.28 -2.65
N LEU A 234 2.47 -7.42 -3.34
CA LEU A 234 3.01 -6.56 -4.39
C LEU A 234 4.07 -5.59 -3.87
N ALA A 235 3.91 -5.07 -2.65
CA ALA A 235 4.92 -4.20 -2.04
C ALA A 235 6.23 -4.94 -1.73
N VAL A 236 6.18 -6.17 -1.20
CA VAL A 236 7.39 -6.97 -0.97
C VAL A 236 8.12 -7.25 -2.28
N LEU A 237 7.37 -7.65 -3.31
CA LEU A 237 7.93 -7.90 -4.64
C LEU A 237 8.53 -6.61 -5.24
N GLY A 238 7.80 -5.51 -5.15
CA GLY A 238 8.24 -4.19 -5.61
C GLY A 238 9.52 -3.75 -4.91
N TYR A 239 9.63 -3.97 -3.59
CA TYR A 239 10.84 -3.62 -2.83
C TYR A 239 12.05 -4.47 -3.24
N ALA A 240 11.84 -5.76 -3.48
CA ALA A 240 12.89 -6.66 -3.96
C ALA A 240 13.40 -6.21 -5.34
N LEU A 241 12.49 -6.05 -6.30
CA LEU A 241 12.84 -5.62 -7.67
C LEU A 241 13.42 -4.21 -7.70
N GLY A 242 12.83 -3.29 -6.94
CA GLY A 242 13.26 -1.90 -6.83
C GLY A 242 14.66 -1.77 -6.25
N THR A 243 15.05 -2.62 -5.29
CA THR A 243 16.41 -2.63 -4.74
C THR A 243 17.45 -2.99 -5.80
N TYR A 244 17.19 -4.03 -6.60
CA TYR A 244 18.09 -4.41 -7.70
C TYR A 244 18.11 -3.35 -8.80
N GLY A 245 16.95 -2.81 -9.17
CA GLY A 245 16.82 -1.75 -10.16
C GLY A 245 17.58 -0.48 -9.74
N ALA A 246 17.43 -0.05 -8.49
CA ALA A 246 18.14 1.11 -7.95
C ALA A 246 19.65 0.91 -7.92
N TYR A 247 20.12 -0.30 -7.59
CA TYR A 247 21.54 -0.63 -7.64
C TYR A 247 22.11 -0.49 -9.06
N ILE A 248 21.42 -1.07 -10.05
CA ILE A 248 21.82 -0.96 -11.46
C ILE A 248 21.79 0.50 -11.92
N CYS A 249 20.74 1.26 -11.58
CA CYS A 249 20.64 2.67 -11.92
C CYS A 249 21.80 3.48 -11.33
N GLY A 250 22.16 3.24 -10.06
CA GLY A 250 23.30 3.89 -9.43
C GLY A 250 24.63 3.58 -10.12
N LEU A 251 24.86 2.33 -10.53
CA LEU A 251 26.04 1.95 -11.32
C LEU A 251 26.07 2.65 -12.68
N LEU A 252 24.94 2.73 -13.38
CA LEU A 252 24.84 3.43 -14.66
C LEU A 252 25.13 4.92 -14.50
N MET A 253 24.61 5.56 -13.46
CA MET A 253 24.85 6.97 -13.17
C MET A 253 26.33 7.23 -12.83
N GLN A 254 26.98 6.35 -12.07
CA GLN A 254 28.43 6.45 -11.80
C GLN A 254 29.27 6.33 -13.07
N ALA A 255 28.87 5.47 -14.01
CA ALA A 255 29.61 5.27 -15.25
C ALA A 255 29.59 6.49 -16.18
N VAL A 256 28.57 7.35 -16.07
CA VAL A 256 28.44 8.59 -16.87
C VAL A 256 28.65 9.86 -16.07
N ALA A 257 28.95 9.74 -14.77
CA ALA A 257 29.25 10.89 -13.93
C ALA A 257 30.58 11.53 -14.39
N PRO A 258 30.60 12.85 -14.65
CA PRO A 258 31.78 13.56 -15.14
C PRO A 258 32.91 13.66 -14.10
#